data_AF-A0A943N9E3-F1
#
_entry.id   AF-A0A943N9E3-F1
#
_cell.length_a   1.000
_cell.length_b   1.000
_cell.length_c   1.000
_cell.angle_alpha   90.00
_cell.angle_beta   90.00
_cell.angle_gamma   90.00
#
_symmetry.space_group_name_H-M   'P 1'
#
loop_
_entity.id
_entity.type
_entity.pdbx_description
1 polymer ?
#
loop_
_entity_poly.entity_id
_entity_poly.type
_entity_poly.pdbx_seq_one_letter_code
_entity_poly.pdbx_strand_id
1 'polypeptide(L)' 'MEGNAYNLIAFQTSSYTDHARLTADPAPDTVLRVFMAWKPLDRSVELPPQTLAAPVRTGFTLVEWGGTEIS' A
#
# COMPACT_ATOMS: atom_id res chain seq x y z
N MET A 1 10.74 -10.22 3.21
CA MET A 1 9.94 -10.54 2.00
C MET A 1 10.69 -11.49 1.07
N GLU A 2 11.85 -11.08 0.55
CA GLU A 2 12.79 -11.98 -0.14
C GLU A 2 13.30 -13.07 0.80
N GLY A 3 13.45 -14.29 0.31
CA GLY A 3 13.90 -15.45 1.10
C GLY A 3 12.81 -16.13 1.95
N ASN A 4 11.62 -15.55 2.07
CA ASN A 4 10.50 -16.16 2.79
C ASN A 4 9.74 -17.13 1.88
N ALA A 5 9.45 -18.34 2.37
CA ALA A 5 8.61 -19.30 1.64
C ALA A 5 7.17 -18.77 1.45
N TYR A 6 6.66 -18.05 2.45
CA TYR A 6 5.36 -17.40 2.43
C TYR A 6 5.42 -16.01 3.06
N ASN A 7 4.63 -15.08 2.54
CA ASN A 7 4.43 -13.76 3.14
C ASN A 7 2.94 -13.50 3.31
N LEU A 8 2.52 -13.12 4.51
CA LEU A 8 1.24 -12.48 4.74
C LEU A 8 1.35 -11.05 4.22
N ILE A 9 0.46 -10.62 3.33
CA ILE A 9 0.47 -9.27 2.75
C ILE A 9 -0.88 -8.60 3.00
N ALA A 10 -0.85 -7.33 3.41
CA ALA A 10 -2.02 -6.48 3.52
C ALA A 10 -1.73 -5.07 2.97
N PHE A 11 -2.63 -4.52 2.17
CA PHE A 11 -2.53 -3.15 1.69
C PHE A 11 -3.26 -2.21 2.65
N GLN A 12 -2.54 -1.30 3.29
CA GLN A 12 -3.12 -0.30 4.18
C GLN A 12 -3.72 0.85 3.36
N THR A 13 -4.85 1.39 3.84
CA THR A 13 -5.56 2.52 3.21
C THR A 13 -5.52 3.74 4.13
N SER A 14 -6.67 4.22 4.63
CA SER A 14 -6.77 5.50 5.37
C SER A 14 -5.94 5.60 6.65
N SER A 15 -5.49 4.49 7.23
CA SER A 15 -4.69 4.45 8.46
C SER A 15 -3.26 5.00 8.29
N TYR A 16 -2.70 5.02 7.09
CA TYR A 16 -1.34 5.52 6.82
C TYR A 16 -1.32 6.98 6.35
N THR A 17 -2.40 7.45 5.73
CA THR A 17 -2.43 8.74 5.01
C THR A 17 -2.49 9.97 5.90
N ASP A 18 -2.88 9.84 7.17
CA ASP A 18 -3.02 10.98 8.09
C ASP A 18 -1.69 11.45 8.71
N HIS A 19 -0.60 10.69 8.56
CA HIS A 19 0.66 10.95 9.27
C HIS A 19 1.80 11.51 8.40
N ALA A 20 1.66 11.52 7.08
CA ALA A 20 2.68 12.03 6.16
C ALA A 20 2.08 13.08 5.21
N ARG A 21 2.47 14.35 5.36
CA ARG A 21 2.10 15.41 4.40
C ARG A 21 2.92 15.25 3.11
N LEU A 22 2.23 15.30 1.98
CA LEU A 22 2.81 15.28 0.65
C LEU A 22 2.46 16.60 -0.05
N THR A 23 3.48 17.32 -0.53
CA THR A 23 3.35 18.55 -1.31
C THR A 23 4.14 18.40 -2.61
N ALA A 24 3.51 18.74 -3.74
CA ALA A 24 4.12 18.74 -5.07
C ALA A 24 3.69 20.00 -5.84
N ASP A 25 4.59 20.53 -6.68
CA ASP A 25 4.35 21.65 -7.58
C ASP A 25 4.81 21.28 -9.00
N PRO A 26 3.92 21.26 -10.01
CA PRO A 26 2.49 21.59 -9.93
C PRO A 26 1.71 20.61 -9.04
N ALA A 27 0.56 21.06 -8.53
CA ALA A 27 -0.33 20.21 -7.73
C ALA A 27 -0.89 19.06 -8.60
N PRO A 28 -0.89 17.81 -8.11
CA PRO A 28 -1.47 16.68 -8.82
C PRO A 28 -3.00 16.72 -8.83
N ASP A 29 -3.57 16.37 -9.98
CA ASP A 29 -5.01 16.17 -10.18
C ASP A 29 -5.51 14.89 -9.47
N THR A 30 -4.65 13.87 -9.35
CA THR A 30 -4.93 12.62 -8.65
C THR A 30 -3.79 12.25 -7.71
N VAL A 31 -4.08 11.95 -6.44
CA VAL A 31 -3.10 11.42 -5.48
C VAL A 31 -3.51 10.00 -5.07
N LEU A 32 -2.62 9.04 -5.32
CA LEU A 32 -2.79 7.64 -4.90
C LEU A 32 -1.72 7.31 -3.87
N ARG A 33 -2.12 6.77 -2.71
CA ARG A 33 -1.19 6.38 -1.64
C ARG A 33 -1.42 4.92 -1.32
N VAL A 34 -0.39 4.11 -1.48
CA VAL A 34 -0.42 2.67 -1.23
C VAL A 34 0.68 2.31 -0.27
N PHE A 35 0.32 1.58 0.80
CA PHE A 35 1.29 1.09 1.76
C PHE A 35 1.11 -0.41 1.96
N MET A 36 2.13 -1.19 1.62
CA MET A 36 2.12 -2.65 1.73
C MET A 36 2.77 -3.08 3.05
N ALA A 37 1.98 -3.66 3.96
CA ALA A 37 2.52 -4.34 5.13
C ALA A 37 2.72 -5.83 4.81
N TRP A 38 3.85 -6.40 5.21
CA TRP A 38 4.07 -7.84 5.09
C TRP A 38 4.62 -8.47 6.37
N LYS A 39 4.42 -9.77 6.53
CA LYS A 39 5.02 -10.58 7.59
C LYS A 39 5.45 -11.95 7.04
N PRO A 40 6.68 -12.42 7.31
CA PRO A 40 7.10 -13.79 6.97
C PRO A 40 6.18 -14.82 7.62
N LEU A 41 5.89 -15.89 6.89
CA LEU A 41 5.18 -17.06 7.42
C LEU A 41 5.96 -18.34 7.09
N ASP A 42 5.94 -19.28 8.03
CA ASP A 42 6.51 -20.63 7.84
C ASP A 42 5.64 -21.53 6.96
N ARG A 43 4.34 -21.20 6.85
CA ARG A 43 3.35 -21.95 6.06
C ARG A 43 2.31 -21.02 5.43
N SER A 44 1.68 -21.48 4.35
CA SER A 44 0.54 -20.77 3.78
C SER A 44 -0.65 -20.72 4.74
N VAL A 45 -1.44 -19.65 4.59
CA VAL A 45 -2.71 -19.45 5.29
C VAL A 45 -3.76 -19.02 4.29
N GLU A 46 -5.00 -19.47 4.48
CA GLU A 46 -6.13 -19.03 3.67
C GLU A 46 -6.75 -17.79 4.33
N LEU A 47 -7.04 -16.77 3.52
CA LEU A 47 -7.50 -15.47 3.99
C LEU A 47 -8.65 -14.99 3.12
N PRO A 48 -9.60 -14.25 3.70
CA PRO A 48 -10.61 -13.58 2.89
C PRO A 48 -9.93 -12.57 1.94
N PRO A 49 -10.41 -12.43 0.70
CA PRO A 49 -9.89 -11.42 -0.21
C PRO A 49 -10.05 -10.01 0.36
N GLN A 50 -9.00 -9.19 0.22
CA GLN A 50 -9.09 -7.78 0.56
C GLN A 50 -9.88 -7.04 -0.54
N THR A 51 -10.86 -6.23 -0.15
CA THR A 51 -11.51 -5.30 -1.08
C THR A 51 -10.56 -4.14 -1.37
N LEU A 52 -10.08 -4.08 -2.61
CA LEU A 52 -9.23 -3.00 -3.11
C LEU A 52 -10.03 -2.08 -4.02
N ALA A 53 -9.82 -0.78 -3.88
CA ALA A 53 -10.39 0.21 -4.80
C ALA A 53 -9.43 0.46 -5.96
N ALA A 54 -9.98 0.62 -7.17
CA ALA A 54 -9.26 1.09 -8.34
C ALA A 54 -9.70 2.52 -8.68
N PRO A 55 -9.17 3.55 -8.00
CA PRO A 55 -9.52 4.93 -8.28
C PRO A 55 -9.15 5.33 -9.70
N VAL A 56 -10.01 6.13 -10.34
CA VAL A 56 -9.77 6.68 -11.68
C VAL A 56 -8.60 7.67 -11.61
N ARG A 57 -7.71 7.60 -12.59
CA ARG A 57 -6.58 8.52 -12.73
C ARG A 57 -6.93 9.59 -13.76
N THR A 58 -6.90 10.84 -13.36
CA THR A 58 -7.13 12.00 -14.24
C THR A 58 -5.96 12.96 -14.13
N GLY A 59 -5.53 13.54 -15.25
CA GLY A 59 -4.48 14.55 -15.28
C GLY A 59 -3.14 14.10 -14.69
N PHE A 60 -2.40 15.01 -14.08
CA PHE A 60 -1.17 14.72 -13.38
C PHE A 60 -1.47 13.86 -12.14
N THR A 61 -1.04 12.59 -12.20
CA THR A 61 -1.24 11.63 -11.11
C THR A 61 0.06 11.41 -10.35
N LEU A 62 0.04 11.64 -9.04
CA LEU A 62 1.12 11.30 -8.13
C LEU A 62 0.77 10.01 -7.39
N VAL A 63 1.69 9.04 -7.45
CA VAL A 63 1.59 7.78 -6.71
C VAL A 63 2.67 7.72 -5.64
N GLU A 64 2.27 7.67 -4.38
CA GLU A 64 3.14 7.33 -3.25
C GLU A 64 3.03 5.83 -2.99
N TRP A 65 4.18 5.15 -3.00
CA TRP A 65 4.27 3.71 -2.74
C TRP A 65 5.26 3.45 -1.61
N GLY A 66 4.78 2.83 -0.54
CA GLY A 66 5.59 2.42 0.59
C GLY A 66 5.29 1.01 1.03
N GLY A 67 6.07 0.52 1.99
CA GLY A 67 5.78 -0.73 2.66
C GLY A 67 6.76 -1.02 3.78
N THR A 68 6.36 -1.91 4.68
CA THR A 68 7.23 -2.35 5.78
C THR A 68 6.94 -3.80 6.20
N GLU A 69 7.96 -4.45 6.73
CA GLU A 69 7.81 -5.72 7.44
C GLU A 69 7.26 -5.44 8.84
N ILE A 70 6.20 -6.15 9.23
CA ILE A 70 5.63 -6.08 10.57
C ILE A 70 6.16 -7.26 11.39
N SER A 71 6.82 -6.94 12.51
CA SER A 71 7.29 -7.89 13.52
C SER A 71 6.14 -8.45 14.37
#